data_AF-A0A534IZE5-F1
#
_entry.id   AF-A0A534IZE5-F1
#
_cell.length_a   1.000
_cell.length_b   1.000
_cell.length_c   1.000
_cell.angle_alpha   90.00
_cell.angle_beta   90.00
_cell.angle_gamma   90.00
#
_symmetry.space_group_name_H-M   'P 1'
#
loop_
_entity.id
_entity.type
_entity.pdbx_description
1 polymer ?
#
loop_
_entity_poly.entity_id
_entity_poly.type
_entity_poly.pdbx_seq_one_letter_code
_entity_poly.pdbx_strand_id
1 'polypeptide(L)' 'MTVVDASGQIIGRFASGLAKRLLFGEDIVVVNAEKALITGSKAWLTAEFRHRRDVG' A
#
# COMPACT_ATOMS: atom_id res chain seq x y z
N MET A 1 10.48 13.68 -10.14
CA MET A 1 9.15 13.04 -10.17
C MET A 1 9.28 11.64 -10.74
N THR A 2 9.05 10.62 -9.92
CA THR A 2 9.13 9.20 -10.28
C THR A 2 7.72 8.62 -10.35
N VAL A 3 7.38 7.91 -11.43
CA VAL A 3 6.11 7.17 -11.54
C VAL A 3 6.36 5.69 -11.23
N VAL A 4 5.50 5.10 -10.39
CA VAL A 4 5.65 3.71 -9.96
C VAL A 4 4.34 2.95 -10.10
N ASP A 5 4.39 1.79 -10.76
CA ASP A 5 3.24 0.90 -10.96
C ASP A 5 3.08 -0.05 -9.77
N ALA A 6 1.91 -0.03 -9.14
CA ALA A 6 1.59 -0.89 -8.00
C ALA A 6 1.06 -2.28 -8.41
N SER A 7 0.87 -2.55 -9.69
CA SER A 7 0.36 -3.82 -10.21
C SER A 7 1.22 -5.00 -9.74
N GLY A 8 0.60 -5.96 -9.04
CA GLY A 8 1.29 -7.15 -8.52
C GLY A 8 2.24 -6.91 -7.34
N GLN A 9 2.36 -5.67 -6.86
CA GLN A 9 3.18 -5.33 -5.69
C GLN A 9 2.45 -5.65 -4.39
N ILE A 10 3.17 -6.18 -3.40
CA ILE A 10 2.61 -6.36 -2.05
C ILE A 10 2.58 -5.00 -1.35
N ILE A 11 1.38 -4.46 -1.08
CA ILE A 11 1.16 -3.10 -0.55
C ILE A 11 2.12 -2.76 0.59
N GLY A 12 2.21 -3.61 1.61
CA GLY A 12 3.00 -3.30 2.80
C GLY A 12 4.50 -3.20 2.50
N ARG A 13 5.04 -4.15 1.74
CA ARG A 13 6.48 -4.18 1.40
C ARG A 13 6.86 -3.02 0.50
N PHE A 14 6.03 -2.77 -0.50
CA PHE A 14 6.20 -1.70 -1.46
C PHE A 14 6.12 -0.32 -0.81
N ALA A 15 5.09 -0.09 0.02
CA ALA A 15 4.89 1.18 0.71
C ALA A 15 6.07 1.54 1.63
N SER A 16 6.63 0.57 2.37
CA SER A 16 7.82 0.80 3.20
C SER A 16 9.04 1.24 2.38
N GLY A 17 9.22 0.68 1.18
CA GLY A 17 10.29 1.09 0.26
C GLY A 17 10.08 2.52 -0.25
N LEU A 18 8.86 2.86 -0.66
CA LEU A 18 8.52 4.21 -1.11
C LEU A 18 8.63 5.25 0.02
N ALA A 19 8.17 4.93 1.23
CA ALA A 19 8.26 5.81 2.38
C ALA A 19 9.69 6.30 2.65
N LYS A 20 10.67 5.40 2.55
CA LYS A 20 12.09 5.77 2.70
C LYS A 20 12.54 6.75 1.60
N ARG A 21 12.09 6.57 0.36
CA ARG A 21 12.43 7.46 -0.76
C ARG A 21 11.78 8.83 -0.61
N LEU A 22 10.51 8.88 -0.18
CA LEU A 22 9.81 10.12 0.14
C LEU A 22 10.55 10.91 1.24
N LEU A 23 11.07 10.25 2.27
CA LEU A 23 11.87 10.89 3.33
C LEU A 23 13.18 11.52 2.81
N PHE A 24 13.72 11.02 1.69
CA PHE A 24 14.89 11.62 1.03
C PHE A 24 14.53 12.73 0.04
N GLY A 25 13.26 13.16 0.00
CA GLY A 25 12.80 14.27 -0.84
C GLY A 25 12.47 13.85 -2.28
N GLU A 26 12.27 12.56 -2.55
CA GLU A 26 11.74 12.14 -3.85
C GLU A 26 10.24 12.42 -3.96
N ASP A 27 9.82 13.08 -5.04
CA ASP A 27 8.40 13.14 -5.43
C ASP A 27 8.00 11.89 -6.23
N ILE A 28 7.02 11.14 -5.72
CA ILE A 28 6.61 9.85 -6.27
C ILE A 28 5.10 9.85 -6.55
N VAL A 29 4.73 9.42 -7.76
CA VAL A 29 3.34 9.17 -8.17
C VAL A 29 3.13 7.67 -8.32
N VAL A 30 2.15 7.12 -7.62
CA VAL A 30 1.78 5.69 -7.71
C VAL A 30 0.57 5.53 -8.62
N VAL A 31 0.66 4.61 -9.59
CA VAL A 31 -0.41 4.28 -10.54
C VAL A 31 -0.85 2.82 -10.38
N ASN A 32 -2.07 2.50 -10.85
CA ASN A 32 -2.71 1.17 -10.70
C ASN A 32 -2.78 0.66 -9.25
N ALA A 33 -3.04 1.54 -8.28
CA ALA A 33 -3.10 1.18 -6.86
C ALA A 33 -4.14 0.08 -6.55
N GLU A 34 -5.22 0.01 -7.33
CA GLU A 34 -6.27 -1.00 -7.26
C GLU A 34 -5.80 -2.43 -7.60
N LYS A 35 -4.65 -2.56 -8.28
CA LYS A 35 -4.05 -3.84 -8.67
C LYS A 35 -2.96 -4.33 -7.72
N ALA A 36 -2.74 -3.60 -6.62
CA ALA A 36 -1.79 -4.00 -5.60
C ALA A 36 -2.32 -5.17 -4.75
N LEU A 37 -1.42 -6.02 -4.30
CA LEU A 37 -1.73 -7.25 -3.57
C LEU A 37 -1.67 -7.03 -2.06
N ILE A 38 -2.64 -7.59 -1.36
CA ILE A 38 -2.65 -7.68 0.10
C ILE A 38 -2.56 -9.15 0.50
N THR A 39 -1.57 -9.49 1.30
CA THR A 39 -1.36 -10.85 1.80
C THR A 39 -2.12 -11.08 3.10
N GLY A 40 -2.80 -12.21 3.22
CA GLY A 40 -3.57 -12.59 4.41
C GLY A 40 -4.83 -13.36 4.03
N SER A 41 -5.50 -13.97 5.00
CA SER A 41 -6.80 -14.59 4.74
C SER A 41 -7.86 -13.52 4.55
N LYS A 42 -8.82 -13.75 3.65
CA LYS A 42 -9.91 -12.80 3.38
C LYS A 42 -10.71 -12.46 4.65
N ALA A 43 -10.94 -13.46 5.52
CA ALA A 43 -11.65 -13.28 6.78
C ALA A 43 -10.89 -12.32 7.72
N TRP A 44 -9.59 -12.54 7.88
CA TRP A 44 -8.75 -11.67 8.72
C TRP A 44 -8.68 -10.25 8.15
N LEU A 45 -8.45 -10.10 6.85
CA LEU A 45 -8.40 -8.78 6.20
C LEU A 45 -9.71 -8.00 6.40
N THR A 46 -10.84 -8.65 6.16
CA THR A 46 -12.15 -8.00 6.30
C THR A 46 -12.42 -7.58 7.75
N ALA A 47 -12.06 -8.41 8.72
CA ALA A 47 -12.20 -8.11 10.14
C ALA A 47 -11.30 -6.94 10.56
N GLU A 48 -10.03 -6.96 10.14
CA GLU A 48 -9.05 -5.91 10.45
C GLU A 48 -9.44 -4.55 9.86
N PHE A 49 -9.82 -4.50 8.58
CA PHE A 49 -10.26 -3.26 7.94
C PHE A 49 -11.55 -2.72 8.56
N ARG A 50 -12.49 -3.60 8.94
CA ARG A 50 -13.70 -3.22 9.66
C ARG A 50 -13.37 -2.64 11.03
N HIS A 51 -12.53 -3.32 11.81
CA HIS A 51 -12.12 -2.86 13.13
C HIS A 51 -11.50 -1.46 13.06
N ARG A 52 -10.54 -1.23 12.16
CA ARG A 52 -9.91 0.08 11.96
C ARG A 52 -10.90 1.18 11.57
N ARG A 53 -11.90 0.85 10.75
CA ARG A 53 -12.95 1.79 10.35
C ARG A 53 -13.91 2.12 11.49
N ASP A 54 -14.20 1.14 12.35
CA ASP A 54 -15.15 1.29 13.43
C ASP A 54 -14.54 2.00 14.66
N VAL A 55 -13.19 2.03 14.79
CA VAL A 55 -12.46 2.78 15.84
C VAL A 55 -11.96 4.16 15.39
N GLY A 56 -11.96 4.43 14.08
CA GLY A 56 -11.60 5.72 13.50
C GLY A 56 -12.75 6.71 13.54
#